data_AF-A0A3N7GGW8-F1
#
_entry.id   AF-A0A3N7GGW8-F1
#
_cell.length_a   1.000
_cell.length_b   1.000
_cell.length_c   1.000
_cell.angle_alpha   90.00
_cell.angle_beta   90.00
_cell.angle_gamma   90.00
#
_symmetry.space_group_name_H-M   'P 1'
#
loop_
_entity.id
_entity.type
_entity.pdbx_description
1 polymer ?
#
loop_
_entity_poly.entity_id
_entity_poly.type
_entity_poly.pdbx_seq_one_letter_code
_entity_poly.pdbx_strand_id
1 'polypeptide(L)'
;MLDEACSPFLQNLVWTSELQMISAFGELFNHVDAGLPMWAGDGDRSLRVRTTFLAPFGAIPSITLGLTGLDAAHDQNLRFRLEAVEVTRYGFIIEFATWGDTHIARASVNWQAIGPSTDRAGQKSSKRRS
;
A
#
# COMPACT_ATOMS: atom_id res chain seq x y z
N MET A 1 7.39 20.54 9.54
CA MET A 1 6.88 20.43 8.16
C MET A 1 7.51 19.16 7.62
N LEU A 2 6.82 18.03 7.77
CA LEU A 2 7.34 16.71 7.39
C LEU A 2 6.74 16.36 6.03
N ASP A 3 7.59 15.97 5.10
CA ASP A 3 7.26 15.71 3.70
C ASP A 3 5.97 14.90 3.54
N GLU A 4 5.00 15.47 2.81
CA GLU A 4 3.93 14.70 2.19
C GLU A 4 4.55 13.87 1.05
N ALA A 5 5.25 12.79 1.39
CA ALA A 5 5.65 11.82 0.39
C ALA A 5 4.37 11.28 -0.27
N CYS A 6 4.19 11.63 -1.54
CA CYS A 6 3.13 11.13 -2.39
C CYS A 6 3.28 9.60 -2.54
N SER A 7 2.17 8.90 -2.74
CA SER A 7 2.21 7.48 -3.07
C SER A 7 3.10 7.23 -4.29
N PRO A 8 4.05 6.27 -4.25
CA PRO A 8 4.86 5.93 -5.43
C PRO A 8 4.05 5.18 -6.50
N PHE A 9 2.82 4.77 -6.18
CA PHE A 9 1.93 4.06 -7.09
C PHE A 9 0.92 5.01 -7.74
N LEU A 10 0.69 4.82 -9.05
CA LEU A 10 -0.43 5.43 -9.75
C LEU A 10 -1.74 4.77 -9.31
N GLN A 11 -2.64 5.57 -8.75
CA GLN A 11 -3.88 5.10 -8.13
C GLN A 11 -5.08 5.23 -9.06
N ASN A 12 -5.93 4.20 -9.06
CA ASN A 12 -7.29 4.24 -9.59
C ASN A 12 -8.26 4.45 -8.45
N LEU A 13 -9.13 5.46 -8.58
CA LEU A 13 -10.15 5.81 -7.60
C LEU A 13 -11.55 5.58 -8.23
N VAL A 14 -12.37 4.77 -7.56
CA VAL A 14 -13.78 4.52 -7.92
C VAL A 14 -14.62 4.82 -6.70
N TRP A 15 -15.69 5.59 -6.85
CA TRP A 15 -16.61 5.88 -5.75
C TRP A 15 -18.06 5.80 -6.18
N THR A 16 -18.90 5.46 -5.22
CA THR A 16 -20.35 5.57 -5.26
C THR A 16 -20.79 6.52 -4.14
N SER A 17 -22.09 6.69 -3.91
CA SER A 17 -22.59 7.61 -2.88
C SER A 17 -21.98 7.34 -1.50
N GLU A 18 -21.96 6.08 -1.07
CA GLU A 18 -21.55 5.71 0.30
C GLU A 18 -20.17 5.02 0.36
N LEU A 19 -19.68 4.50 -0.76
CA LEU A 19 -18.47 3.67 -0.80
C LEU A 19 -17.40 4.30 -1.68
N GLN A 20 -16.17 4.27 -1.21
CA GLN A 20 -14.99 4.60 -1.97
C GLN A 20 -14.09 3.35 -2.09
N MET A 21 -13.46 3.19 -3.24
CA MET A 21 -12.43 2.21 -3.49
C MET A 21 -11.24 2.88 -4.15
N ILE A 22 -10.05 2.62 -3.63
CA ILE A 22 -8.79 3.06 -4.23
C ILE A 22 -7.93 1.83 -4.42
N SER A 23 -7.32 1.68 -5.58
CA SER A 23 -6.39 0.58 -5.85
C SER A 23 -5.18 1.07 -6.62
N ALA A 24 -4.05 0.41 -6.42
CA ALA A 24 -2.86 0.63 -7.22
C ALA A 24 -2.01 -0.64 -7.27
N PHE A 25 -1.03 -0.63 -8.16
CA PHE A 25 -0.01 -1.67 -8.26
C PHE A 25 1.32 -1.05 -8.68
N GLY A 26 2.42 -1.76 -8.45
CA GLY A 26 3.73 -1.36 -8.93
C GLY A 26 4.86 -2.14 -8.27
N GLU A 27 6.08 -1.80 -8.68
CA GLU A 27 7.29 -2.28 -8.01
C GLU A 27 7.37 -1.68 -6.61
N LEU A 28 7.57 -2.53 -5.60
CA LEU A 28 7.75 -2.10 -4.22
C LEU A 28 9.23 -1.76 -3.95
N PHE A 29 10.13 -2.60 -4.46
CA PHE A 29 11.56 -2.35 -4.45
C PHE A 29 12.33 -3.20 -5.46
N ASN A 30 13.50 -2.70 -5.85
CA ASN A 30 14.57 -3.43 -6.51
C ASN A 30 15.88 -3.17 -5.76
N HIS A 31 16.39 -4.20 -5.10
CA HIS A 31 17.58 -4.16 -4.27
C HIS A 31 18.81 -4.83 -4.91
N VAL A 32 18.64 -5.58 -6.00
CA VAL A 32 19.74 -6.30 -6.66
C VAL A 32 20.71 -5.34 -7.35
N ASP A 33 20.19 -4.31 -8.05
CA ASP A 33 21.03 -3.40 -8.84
C ASP A 33 22.01 -2.58 -8.00
N ALA A 34 21.59 -2.22 -6.78
CA ALA A 34 22.35 -1.39 -5.85
C ALA A 34 22.89 -2.15 -4.63
N GLY A 35 22.75 -3.47 -4.58
CA GLY A 35 23.21 -4.29 -3.44
C GLY A 35 22.56 -3.90 -2.11
N LEU A 36 21.27 -3.55 -2.13
CA LEU A 36 20.55 -3.04 -0.96
C LEU A 36 20.12 -4.17 -0.01
N PRO A 37 19.72 -3.87 1.25
CA PRO A 37 19.63 -4.86 2.34
C PRO A 37 18.78 -6.11 2.09
N MET A 38 17.62 -6.00 1.43
CA MET A 38 16.81 -7.18 1.06
C MET A 38 17.55 -8.20 0.19
N TRP A 39 18.51 -7.75 -0.64
CA TRP A 39 19.31 -8.63 -1.49
C TRP A 39 20.62 -9.05 -0.83
N ALA A 40 21.37 -8.11 -0.24
CA ALA A 40 22.74 -8.35 0.20
C ALA A 40 22.91 -8.58 1.72
N GLY A 41 21.87 -8.34 2.51
CA GLY A 41 21.93 -8.50 3.97
C GLY A 41 21.41 -9.85 4.46
N ASP A 42 21.59 -10.10 5.74
CA ASP A 42 21.03 -11.25 6.47
C ASP A 42 20.29 -10.76 7.73
N GLY A 43 19.59 -11.66 8.40
CA GLY A 43 18.80 -11.35 9.59
C GLY A 43 17.54 -10.55 9.27
N ASP A 44 16.95 -9.95 10.30
CA ASP A 44 15.69 -9.22 10.20
C ASP A 44 15.86 -7.92 9.40
N ARG A 45 15.09 -7.81 8.32
CA ARG A 45 15.14 -6.66 7.39
C ARG A 45 13.73 -6.28 6.99
N SER A 46 13.43 -4.98 6.99
CA SER A 46 12.12 -4.45 6.62
C SER A 46 12.25 -3.24 5.71
N LEU A 47 11.38 -3.16 4.70
CA LEU A 47 11.17 -1.99 3.87
C LEU A 47 9.77 -1.45 4.15
N ARG A 48 9.67 -0.14 4.36
CA ARG A 48 8.42 0.54 4.66
C ARG A 48 8.15 1.60 3.61
N VAL A 49 7.07 1.42 2.86
CA VAL A 49 6.65 2.35 1.79
C VAL A 49 5.36 3.03 2.21
N ARG A 50 5.44 4.34 2.43
CA ARG A 50 4.28 5.16 2.75
C ARG A 50 3.42 5.35 1.50
N THR A 51 2.12 5.11 1.64
CA THR A 51 1.13 5.25 0.58
C THR A 51 0.02 6.18 1.05
N THR A 52 -0.01 7.39 0.50
CA THR A 52 -1.08 8.38 0.73
C THR A 52 -2.19 8.17 -0.31
N PHE A 53 -3.45 8.17 0.10
CA PHE A 53 -4.59 8.02 -0.82
C PHE A 53 -4.82 9.29 -1.64
N LEU A 54 -5.25 9.15 -2.89
CA LEU A 54 -5.68 10.28 -3.74
C LEU A 54 -6.82 11.09 -3.13
N ALA A 55 -7.69 10.45 -2.34
CA ALA A 55 -8.76 11.10 -1.61
C ALA A 55 -8.93 10.45 -0.23
N PRO A 56 -9.18 11.22 0.84
CA PRO A 56 -9.42 10.64 2.15
C PRO A 56 -10.72 9.84 2.18
N PHE A 57 -10.73 8.74 2.93
CA PHE A 57 -11.95 7.98 3.23
C PHE A 57 -12.76 8.67 4.35
N GLY A 58 -14.05 8.37 4.45
CA GLY A 58 -14.92 8.85 5.53
C GLY A 58 -14.55 8.29 6.91
N ALA A 59 -14.00 7.08 6.94
CA ALA A 59 -13.45 6.39 8.12
C ALA A 59 -12.18 5.61 7.71
N ILE A 60 -11.52 4.92 8.67
CA ILE A 60 -10.38 4.03 8.35
C ILE A 60 -10.86 2.93 7.38
N PRO A 61 -10.29 2.80 6.17
CA PRO A 61 -10.70 1.78 5.20
C PRO A 61 -10.12 0.40 5.55
N SER A 62 -10.70 -0.65 4.97
CA SER A 62 -10.09 -1.98 4.93
C SER A 62 -9.08 -2.04 3.78
N ILE A 63 -7.90 -2.61 4.04
CA ILE A 63 -6.82 -2.75 3.06
C ILE A 63 -6.57 -4.24 2.76
N THR A 64 -6.50 -4.58 1.48
CA THR A 64 -6.00 -5.87 0.99
C THR A 64 -4.72 -5.62 0.20
N LEU A 65 -3.69 -6.42 0.49
CA LEU A 65 -2.41 -6.44 -0.22
C LEU A 65 -2.24 -7.77 -0.94
N GLY A 66 -1.57 -7.74 -2.08
CA GLY A 66 -1.15 -8.94 -2.80
C GLY A 66 0.23 -8.76 -3.43
N LEU A 67 0.97 -9.86 -3.55
CA LEU A 67 2.18 -9.89 -4.37
C LEU A 67 1.78 -10.07 -5.83
N THR A 68 2.38 -9.26 -6.70
CA THR A 68 2.27 -9.38 -8.16
C THR A 68 3.57 -9.82 -8.81
N GLY A 69 4.69 -9.77 -8.08
CA GLY A 69 5.98 -10.31 -8.49
C GLY A 69 6.92 -10.46 -7.30
N LEU A 70 7.77 -11.48 -7.33
CA LEU A 70 8.79 -11.75 -6.33
C LEU A 70 9.96 -12.47 -6.99
N ASP A 71 11.15 -11.89 -6.89
CA ASP A 71 12.40 -12.46 -7.39
C ASP A 71 13.34 -12.65 -6.19
N ALA A 72 13.63 -13.90 -5.87
CA ALA A 72 14.39 -14.29 -4.69
C ALA A 72 15.43 -15.33 -5.06
N ALA A 73 16.52 -15.37 -4.29
CA ALA A 73 17.54 -16.40 -4.44
C ALA A 73 16.93 -17.80 -4.22
N HIS A 74 17.39 -18.77 -5.00
CA HIS A 74 16.81 -20.12 -5.03
C HIS A 74 17.39 -21.07 -3.97
N ASP A 75 18.46 -20.67 -3.28
CA ASP A 75 19.33 -21.53 -2.49
C ASP A 75 18.94 -21.57 -1.01
N GLN A 76 18.08 -20.65 -0.57
CA GLN A 76 17.58 -20.56 0.79
C GLN A 76 16.06 -20.65 0.86
N ASN A 77 15.53 -20.90 2.06
CA ASN A 77 14.09 -20.89 2.28
C ASN A 77 13.51 -19.51 1.98
N LEU A 78 12.39 -19.48 1.27
CA LEU A 78 11.65 -18.24 1.04
C LEU A 78 10.85 -17.86 2.28
N ARG A 79 11.23 -16.74 2.90
CA ARG A 79 10.58 -16.21 4.10
C ARG A 79 10.29 -14.73 3.88
N PHE A 80 9.03 -14.34 3.97
CA PHE A 80 8.66 -12.93 3.93
C PHE A 80 7.36 -12.68 4.67
N ARG A 81 7.12 -11.42 4.97
CA ARG A 81 5.84 -10.91 5.45
C ARG A 81 5.49 -9.65 4.68
N LEU A 82 4.22 -9.51 4.30
CA LEU A 82 3.66 -8.33 3.64
C LEU A 82 2.43 -7.86 4.42
N GLU A 83 2.51 -6.66 5.00
CA GLU A 83 1.46 -6.11 5.87
C GLU A 83 1.11 -4.67 5.51
N ALA A 84 -0.17 -4.33 5.71
CA ALA A 84 -0.63 -2.95 5.72
C ALA A 84 -0.64 -2.49 7.18
N VAL A 85 0.27 -1.59 7.55
CA VAL A 85 0.40 -1.09 8.92
C VAL A 85 0.08 0.40 8.96
N GLU A 86 -0.21 0.90 10.17
CA GLU A 86 -0.52 2.33 10.41
C GLU A 86 -1.61 2.87 9.48
N VAL A 87 -2.67 2.08 9.28
CA VAL A 87 -3.79 2.46 8.41
C VAL A 87 -4.57 3.62 9.02
N THR A 88 -4.72 4.69 8.25
CA THR A 88 -5.54 5.85 8.58
C THR A 88 -6.53 6.11 7.45
N ARG A 89 -7.44 7.08 7.63
CA ARG A 89 -8.31 7.54 6.54
C ARG A 89 -7.57 8.24 5.39
N TYR A 90 -6.29 8.59 5.57
CA TYR A 90 -5.49 9.36 4.60
C TYR A 90 -4.45 8.50 3.86
N GLY A 91 -4.12 7.33 4.38
CA GLY A 91 -3.10 6.46 3.83
C GLY A 91 -2.71 5.35 4.79
N PHE A 92 -1.70 4.59 4.42
CA PHE A 92 -1.14 3.48 5.18
C PHE A 92 0.34 3.27 4.82
N ILE A 93 1.00 2.34 5.50
CA ILE A 93 2.36 1.89 5.17
C ILE A 93 2.28 0.45 4.68
N ILE A 94 2.91 0.17 3.55
CA ILE A 94 3.22 -1.19 3.12
C ILE A 94 4.53 -1.58 3.80
N GLU A 95 4.49 -2.56 4.69
CA GLU A 95 5.68 -3.14 5.31
C GLU A 95 5.96 -4.50 4.66
N PHE A 96 7.11 -4.61 4.02
CA PHE A 96 7.65 -5.87 3.52
C PHE A 96 8.84 -6.25 4.39
N ALA A 97 8.78 -7.42 5.02
CA ALA A 97 9.84 -7.93 5.88
C ALA A 97 10.35 -9.29 5.40
N THR A 98 11.63 -9.55 5.64
CA THR A 98 12.31 -10.83 5.46
C THR A 98 13.24 -11.09 6.64
N TRP A 99 13.69 -12.32 6.81
CA TRP A 99 14.57 -12.69 7.93
C TRP A 99 15.47 -13.89 7.60
N GLY A 100 16.46 -14.11 8.47
CA GLY A 100 17.47 -15.14 8.27
C GLY A 100 18.34 -14.86 7.04
N ASP A 101 18.69 -15.92 6.33
CA ASP A 101 19.52 -15.93 5.12
C ASP A 101 18.73 -15.73 3.82
N THR A 102 17.44 -15.38 3.89
CA THR A 102 16.61 -15.18 2.69
C THR A 102 17.04 -13.91 1.94
N HIS A 103 17.42 -14.03 0.67
CA HIS A 103 17.77 -12.88 -0.20
C HIS A 103 16.69 -12.65 -1.26
N ILE A 104 16.17 -11.41 -1.32
CA ILE A 104 15.09 -11.00 -2.22
C ILE A 104 15.59 -9.83 -3.07
N ALA A 105 15.71 -10.07 -4.36
CA ALA A 105 16.21 -9.10 -5.33
C ALA A 105 15.19 -7.97 -5.55
N ARG A 106 13.91 -8.31 -5.75
CA ARG A 106 12.83 -7.36 -6.01
C ARG A 106 11.47 -7.96 -5.67
N ALA A 107 10.52 -7.07 -5.38
CA ALA A 107 9.12 -7.44 -5.19
C ALA A 107 8.20 -6.37 -5.80
N SER A 108 7.07 -6.81 -6.31
CA SER A 108 5.98 -5.96 -6.80
C SER A 108 4.69 -6.32 -6.07
N VAL A 109 3.86 -5.31 -5.84
CA VAL A 109 2.61 -5.46 -5.10
C VAL A 109 1.44 -4.88 -5.86
N ASN A 110 0.25 -5.34 -5.51
CA ASN A 110 -0.99 -4.59 -5.68
C ASN A 110 -1.65 -4.38 -4.32
N TRP A 111 -2.46 -3.34 -4.22
CA TRP A 111 -3.27 -3.10 -3.06
C TRP A 111 -4.62 -2.50 -3.43
N GLN A 112 -5.59 -2.73 -2.54
CA GLN A 112 -6.93 -2.19 -2.63
C GLN A 112 -7.37 -1.71 -1.25
N ALA A 113 -7.83 -0.47 -1.19
CA ALA A 113 -8.49 0.15 -0.06
C ALA A 113 -9.99 0.27 -0.36
N ILE A 114 -10.84 -0.20 0.54
CA ILE A 114 -12.30 -0.05 0.46
C ILE A 114 -12.81 0.52 1.77
N GLY A 115 -13.64 1.55 1.69
CA GLY A 115 -14.23 2.14 2.89
C GLY A 115 -15.30 3.18 2.58
N PRO A 116 -15.88 3.80 3.62
CA PRO A 116 -16.89 4.83 3.44
C PRO A 116 -16.35 6.00 2.62
N SER A 117 -17.17 6.55 1.73
CA SER A 117 -16.86 7.80 1.04
C SER A 117 -16.83 8.96 2.05
N THR A 118 -16.12 10.04 1.72
CA THR A 118 -16.21 11.29 2.50
C THR A 118 -17.51 12.05 2.20
N ASP A 119 -18.27 11.62 1.19
CA ASP A 119 -19.42 12.35 0.67
C ASP A 119 -20.69 12.09 1.51
N ARG A 120 -20.95 12.98 2.46
CA ARG A 120 -22.20 13.04 3.24
C ARG A 120 -23.24 13.99 2.59
N ALA A 121 -23.20 14.19 1.26
CA ALA A 121 -23.94 15.25 0.57
C ALA A 121 -25.23 14.81 -0.16
N GLY A 122 -25.85 13.68 0.21
CA GLY A 122 -27.22 13.34 -0.25
C GLY A 122 -28.36 13.92 0.61
N GLN A 123 -28.08 14.37 1.83
CA GLN A 123 -29.15 14.60 2.84
C GLN A 123 -29.69 16.03 2.93
N LYS A 124 -29.27 16.97 2.06
CA LYS A 124 -29.68 18.40 2.15
C LYS A 124 -30.21 19.06 0.86
N SER A 125 -30.30 18.40 -0.29
CA SER A 125 -30.77 19.05 -1.53
C SER A 125 -32.28 18.90 -1.85
N SER A 126 -33.02 18.03 -1.15
CA SER A 126 -34.48 17.86 -1.34
C SER A 126 -35.34 19.03 -0.83
N LYS A 127 -34.77 20.09 -0.24
CA LYS A 127 -35.52 21.22 0.33
C LYS A 127 -35.59 22.48 -0.53
N ARG A 128 -35.17 22.41 -1.80
CA ARG A 128 -35.32 23.53 -2.75
C ARG A 128 -36.06 23.12 -4.02
N ARG A 129 -37.31 22.70 -3.86
CA ARG A 129 -38.36 22.83 -4.87
C ARG A 129 -39.64 23.26 -4.15
N SER A 130 -39.87 24.57 -4.14
CA SER A 130 -41.15 25.22 -3.87
C SER A 130 -41.23 26.45 -4.76
#